data_AF-A0A6N7C2F6-F1
#
_entry.id   AF-A0A6N7C2F6-F1
#
_cell.length_a   1.000
_cell.length_b   1.000
_cell.length_c   1.000
_cell.angle_alpha   90.00
_cell.angle_beta   90.00
_cell.angle_gamma   90.00
#
_symmetry.space_group_name_H-M   'P 1'
#
loop_
_entity.id
_entity.type
_entity.pdbx_description
1 polymer ?
#
loop_
_entity_poly.entity_id
_entity_poly.type
_entity_poly.pdbx_seq_one_letter_code
_entity_poly.pdbx_strand_id
1 'polypeptide(L)'
;MADYNSEEYEYNLKIRLEILKKKINDGKIKIAPHLIDDFKSSIENIQYSEDGGVILDTVDGRIRSMALAVSHLDERNKLKNKYSLSDIQNHYFQIIESAFKGIFNKMLEENINAHQVASLYSSNSKLIKNVAPQINTFINNLYEFWKNVGDIGCWHLEDSIDNLNGIYGGDLFPSYSENIASKCGIYTDTLALPDPFVRSKYVLENSDDATRVYYFIKHGLNVLKYKDLACIDLAYPIVVILPDMQILEEDDGRNIFRILGRNDAIIHAQNMFETNFSSEEDLIDFLSDFKTIEDLEDKIINKDRILFDTEWNGTFRDNFNRYKKTIPENILIGTTPGNILHSQIVSRMAISNELLLKSKQLSGVPIIEAPTSWKYFNWKLEYDSLRAENHYSVEGLHILKGLDDLSHTDMPWIGDIPPESLIELRKQGALHEIRDMLGDSVQNLIETNPENFNATRDQLHKNIDNSLSVHRKKLEELRQKKWKFAGHDIGSWIVMGGIEVAAALTGTPSWGLGLFAANQVLDAPKLKEIPSIYKEISAESAAIKKSPVGLLFKASNKNL
;
A
#
# COMPACT_ATOMS: atom_id res chain seq x y z
N MET A 1 15.55 23.42 27.93
CA MET A 1 14.17 23.75 28.35
C MET A 1 13.97 25.22 28.01
N ALA A 2 13.36 25.50 26.87
CA ALA A 2 12.99 26.86 26.50
C ALA A 2 11.93 27.35 27.49
N ASP A 3 12.03 28.61 27.93
CA ASP A 3 11.01 29.30 28.72
C ASP A 3 9.68 29.28 27.94
N TYR A 4 8.84 28.28 28.22
CA TYR A 4 7.44 28.33 27.87
C TYR A 4 6.83 29.47 28.68
N ASN A 5 6.18 30.42 28.01
CA ASN A 5 5.48 31.50 28.69
C ASN A 5 4.44 30.88 29.64
N SER A 6 4.64 31.03 30.96
CA SER A 6 3.83 30.40 32.02
C SER A 6 2.33 30.60 31.78
N GLU A 7 1.95 31.78 31.30
CA GLU A 7 0.56 32.14 31.01
C GLU A 7 -0.04 31.34 29.83
N GLU A 8 0.74 31.10 28.79
CA GLU A 8 0.29 30.32 27.61
C GLU A 8 0.09 28.85 27.97
N TYR A 9 1.01 28.29 28.77
CA TYR A 9 0.87 26.92 29.26
C TYR A 9 -0.38 26.76 30.14
N GLU A 10 -0.61 27.68 31.08
CA GLU A 10 -1.79 27.66 31.96
C GLU A 10 -3.09 27.81 31.17
N TYR A 11 -3.13 28.73 30.21
CA TYR A 11 -4.27 28.92 29.32
C TYR A 11 -4.60 27.65 28.52
N ASN A 12 -3.59 27.05 27.88
CA ASN A 12 -3.75 25.82 27.12
C ASN A 12 -4.20 24.66 28.01
N LEU A 13 -3.68 24.55 29.23
CA LEU A 13 -4.11 23.52 30.16
C LEU A 13 -5.59 23.68 30.56
N LYS A 14 -6.06 24.91 30.84
CA LYS A 14 -7.48 25.15 31.14
C LYS A 14 -8.38 24.70 29.98
N ILE A 15 -8.01 24.99 28.73
CA ILE A 15 -8.76 24.50 27.54
C ILE A 15 -8.81 22.97 27.51
N ARG A 16 -7.68 22.30 27.73
CA ARG A 16 -7.60 20.83 27.71
C ARG A 16 -8.47 20.19 28.80
N LEU A 17 -8.52 20.81 29.98
CA LEU A 17 -9.35 20.35 31.10
C LEU A 17 -10.84 20.48 30.79
N GLU A 18 -11.28 21.56 30.14
CA GLU A 18 -12.67 21.71 29.71
C GLU A 18 -13.05 20.66 28.64
N ILE A 19 -12.14 20.36 27.70
CA ILE A 19 -12.35 19.28 26.73
C ILE A 19 -12.49 17.94 27.46
N LEU A 20 -11.59 17.63 28.40
CA LEU A 20 -11.65 16.41 29.18
C LEU A 20 -12.98 16.28 29.95
N LYS A 21 -13.37 17.34 30.67
CA LYS A 21 -14.64 17.39 31.42
C LYS A 21 -15.84 17.13 30.51
N LYS A 22 -15.89 17.77 29.34
CA LYS A 22 -16.94 17.51 28.35
C LYS A 22 -16.96 16.05 27.89
N LYS A 23 -15.82 15.46 27.55
CA LYS A 23 -15.74 14.07 27.08
C LYS A 23 -16.12 13.05 28.15
N ILE A 24 -15.79 13.33 29.43
CA ILE A 24 -16.25 12.52 30.57
C ILE A 24 -17.77 12.58 30.68
N ASN A 25 -18.35 13.79 30.64
CA ASN A 25 -19.80 13.98 30.72
C ASN A 25 -20.55 13.34 29.54
N ASP A 26 -19.95 13.34 28.35
CA ASP A 26 -20.47 12.67 27.15
C ASP A 26 -20.33 11.12 27.21
N GLY A 27 -19.71 10.56 28.26
CA GLY A 27 -19.46 9.12 28.38
C GLY A 27 -18.43 8.57 27.39
N LYS A 28 -17.60 9.44 26.78
CA LYS A 28 -16.61 9.07 25.76
C LYS A 28 -15.28 8.60 26.33
N ILE A 29 -15.07 8.74 27.63
CA ILE A 29 -13.88 8.28 28.34
C ILE A 29 -14.21 6.99 29.08
N LYS A 30 -13.51 5.91 28.73
CA LYS A 30 -13.58 4.63 29.45
C LYS A 30 -12.31 4.47 30.29
N ILE A 31 -12.48 4.35 31.60
CA ILE A 31 -11.38 4.10 32.54
C ILE A 31 -11.38 2.61 32.88
N ALA A 32 -10.19 2.00 32.86
CA ALA A 32 -10.04 0.60 33.23
C ALA A 32 -10.52 0.38 34.69
N PRO A 33 -11.19 -0.75 35.01
CA PRO A 33 -11.79 -0.95 36.33
C PRO A 33 -10.80 -0.79 37.50
N HIS A 34 -9.54 -1.20 37.32
CA HIS A 34 -8.51 -1.11 38.35
C HIS A 34 -7.95 0.31 38.57
N LEU A 35 -8.32 1.30 37.73
CA LEU A 35 -7.87 2.70 37.82
C LEU A 35 -9.00 3.66 38.22
N ILE A 36 -10.23 3.18 38.34
CA ILE A 36 -11.41 4.04 38.41
C ILE A 36 -11.52 4.82 39.72
N ASP A 37 -11.20 4.20 40.85
CA ASP A 37 -11.29 4.83 42.17
C ASP A 37 -10.25 5.94 42.32
N ASP A 38 -9.02 5.62 41.91
CA ASP A 38 -7.90 6.54 41.79
C ASP A 38 -8.24 7.74 40.89
N PHE A 39 -8.82 7.49 39.72
CA PHE A 39 -9.24 8.53 38.79
C PHE A 39 -10.35 9.42 39.37
N LYS A 40 -11.35 8.83 40.05
CA LYS A 40 -12.42 9.59 40.70
C LYS A 40 -11.87 10.50 41.79
N SER A 41 -10.97 9.98 42.64
CA SER A 41 -10.32 10.78 43.67
C SER A 41 -9.56 11.97 43.07
N SER A 42 -8.81 11.74 41.99
CA SER A 42 -8.12 12.82 41.25
C SER A 42 -9.07 13.89 40.72
N ILE A 43 -10.25 13.51 40.20
CA ILE A 43 -11.26 14.46 39.71
C ILE A 43 -11.95 15.23 40.85
N GLU A 44 -12.27 14.54 41.96
CA GLU A 44 -12.94 15.14 43.13
C GLU A 44 -12.06 16.17 43.85
N ASN A 45 -10.73 16.04 43.75
CA ASN A 45 -9.77 16.98 44.33
C ASN A 45 -9.64 18.29 43.54
N ILE A 46 -10.21 18.39 42.32
CA ILE A 46 -10.13 19.60 41.49
C ILE A 46 -10.98 20.72 42.10
N GLN A 47 -10.35 21.84 42.42
CA GLN A 47 -11.02 23.03 42.93
C GLN A 47 -11.28 24.06 41.83
N TYR A 48 -12.29 24.90 42.07
CA TYR A 48 -12.73 25.95 41.16
C TYR A 48 -12.68 27.31 41.86
N SER A 49 -12.25 28.35 41.15
CA SER A 49 -12.28 29.74 41.62
C SER A 49 -13.70 30.31 41.57
N GLU A 50 -13.89 31.50 42.15
CA GLU A 50 -15.20 32.17 42.23
C GLU A 50 -15.82 32.49 40.85
N ASP A 51 -14.99 32.64 39.82
CA ASP A 51 -15.40 32.83 38.42
C ASP A 51 -15.75 31.51 37.70
N GLY A 52 -15.65 30.37 38.38
CA GLY A 52 -15.89 29.04 37.84
C GLY A 52 -14.71 28.44 37.07
N GLY A 53 -13.55 29.13 37.02
CA GLY A 53 -12.32 28.61 36.43
C GLY A 53 -11.67 27.51 37.27
N VAL A 54 -10.94 26.58 36.63
CA VAL A 54 -10.19 25.54 37.35
C VAL A 54 -8.93 26.14 38.01
N ILE A 55 -8.72 25.83 39.30
CA ILE A 55 -7.49 26.16 40.04
C ILE A 55 -6.43 25.11 39.70
N LEU A 56 -5.46 25.48 38.87
CA LEU A 56 -4.53 24.53 38.25
C LEU A 56 -3.68 23.74 39.26
N ASP A 57 -3.28 24.34 40.38
CA ASP A 57 -2.48 23.68 41.43
C ASP A 57 -3.18 22.49 42.08
N THR A 58 -4.51 22.40 41.94
CA THR A 58 -5.30 21.29 42.47
C THR A 58 -5.44 20.12 41.48
N VAL A 59 -4.96 20.30 40.25
CA VAL A 59 -5.02 19.29 39.19
C VAL A 59 -3.72 18.49 39.18
N ASP A 60 -3.82 17.20 39.51
CA ASP A 60 -2.66 16.31 39.53
C ASP A 60 -2.14 15.92 38.12
N GLY A 61 -0.97 15.27 38.10
CA GLY A 61 -0.32 14.85 36.86
C GLY A 61 -1.13 13.83 36.04
N ARG A 62 -1.99 13.03 36.67
CA ARG A 62 -2.83 12.03 36.00
C ARG A 62 -3.89 12.73 35.17
N ILE A 63 -4.59 13.69 35.74
CA ILE A 63 -5.62 14.47 35.03
C ILE A 63 -4.99 15.33 33.94
N ARG A 64 -3.83 15.97 34.21
CA ARG A 64 -3.10 16.75 33.20
C ARG A 64 -2.71 15.90 31.99
N SER A 65 -2.18 14.70 32.22
CA SER A 65 -1.77 13.78 31.14
C SER A 65 -2.97 13.28 30.34
N MET A 66 -4.07 12.92 31.03
CA MET A 66 -5.32 12.53 30.38
C MET A 66 -5.91 13.69 29.56
N ALA A 67 -5.92 14.91 30.09
CA ALA A 67 -6.43 16.08 29.40
C ALA A 67 -5.62 16.37 28.12
N LEU A 68 -4.29 16.21 28.18
CA LEU A 68 -3.43 16.30 27.00
C LEU A 68 -3.83 15.25 25.94
N ALA A 69 -3.88 13.97 26.31
CA ALA A 69 -4.24 12.89 25.39
C ALA A 69 -5.64 13.07 24.77
N VAL A 70 -6.64 13.40 25.60
CA VAL A 70 -8.02 13.62 25.15
C VAL A 70 -8.14 14.85 24.25
N SER A 71 -7.41 15.92 24.53
CA SER A 71 -7.38 17.10 23.68
C SER A 71 -6.79 16.81 22.31
N HIS A 72 -5.70 16.05 22.25
CA HIS A 72 -5.09 15.60 21.00
C HIS A 72 -6.05 14.75 20.17
N LEU A 73 -6.74 13.79 20.80
CA LEU A 73 -7.75 12.96 20.11
C LEU A 73 -8.96 13.78 19.65
N ASP A 74 -9.40 14.78 20.42
CA ASP A 74 -10.50 15.66 20.02
C ASP A 74 -10.11 16.53 18.82
N GLU A 75 -8.90 17.10 18.83
CA GLU A 75 -8.35 17.89 17.72
C GLU A 75 -8.17 17.04 16.45
N ARG A 76 -7.56 15.86 16.56
CA ARG A 76 -7.44 14.88 15.47
C ARG A 76 -8.79 14.57 14.83
N ASN A 77 -9.82 14.31 15.64
CA ASN A 77 -11.18 14.06 15.12
C ASN A 77 -11.79 15.28 14.43
N LYS A 78 -11.61 16.50 14.99
CA LYS A 78 -12.09 17.74 14.37
C LYS A 78 -11.40 17.99 13.02
N LEU A 79 -10.09 17.76 12.93
CA LEU A 79 -9.31 17.96 11.71
C LEU A 79 -9.69 16.95 10.62
N LYS A 80 -9.83 15.66 10.96
CA LYS A 80 -10.31 14.65 10.01
C LYS A 80 -11.73 14.93 9.49
N ASN A 81 -12.61 15.48 10.33
CA ASN A 81 -13.95 15.88 9.90
C ASN A 81 -13.93 17.13 9.00
N LYS A 82 -12.91 18.00 9.16
CA LYS A 82 -12.75 19.22 8.36
C LYS A 82 -12.09 18.94 7.00
N TYR A 83 -11.13 18.01 6.97
CA TYR A 83 -10.37 17.65 5.78
C TYR A 83 -10.50 16.14 5.53
N SER A 84 -11.34 15.78 4.55
CA SER A 84 -11.52 14.39 4.20
C SER A 84 -10.26 13.83 3.51
N LEU A 85 -10.06 12.52 3.61
CA LEU A 85 -8.96 11.86 2.91
C LEU A 85 -9.06 12.06 1.39
N SER A 86 -10.27 12.02 0.84
CA SER A 86 -10.53 12.29 -0.59
C SER A 86 -10.11 13.71 -1.00
N ASP A 87 -10.42 14.73 -0.20
CA ASP A 87 -10.01 16.11 -0.49
C ASP A 87 -8.49 16.26 -0.51
N ILE A 88 -7.80 15.62 0.45
CA ILE A 88 -6.33 15.60 0.52
C ILE A 88 -5.75 14.97 -0.75
N GLN A 89 -6.26 13.79 -1.16
CA GLN A 89 -5.78 13.12 -2.38
C GLN A 89 -6.07 13.94 -3.64
N ASN A 90 -7.28 14.50 -3.76
CA ASN A 90 -7.64 15.36 -4.90
C ASN A 90 -6.72 16.58 -5.01
N HIS A 91 -6.42 17.25 -3.90
CA HIS A 91 -5.52 18.40 -3.92
C HIS A 91 -4.08 17.99 -4.25
N TYR A 92 -3.59 16.88 -3.70
CA TYR A 92 -2.29 16.32 -4.07
C TYR A 92 -2.19 16.09 -5.58
N PHE A 93 -3.15 15.39 -6.18
CA PHE A 93 -3.14 15.11 -7.61
C PHE A 93 -3.33 16.36 -8.48
N GLN A 94 -4.01 17.40 -7.99
CA GLN A 94 -4.04 18.71 -8.68
C GLN A 94 -2.65 19.34 -8.75
N ILE A 95 -1.87 19.28 -7.67
CA ILE A 95 -0.47 19.76 -7.65
C ILE A 95 0.35 18.97 -8.68
N ILE A 96 0.26 17.63 -8.68
CA ILE A 96 1.00 16.80 -9.63
C ILE A 96 0.57 17.08 -11.09
N GLU A 97 -0.72 17.13 -11.38
CA GLU A 97 -1.21 17.39 -12.73
C GLU A 97 -0.78 18.75 -13.28
N SER A 98 -0.71 19.77 -12.41
CA SER A 98 -0.27 21.11 -12.81
C SER A 98 1.13 21.12 -13.44
N ALA A 99 2.00 20.19 -13.00
CA ALA A 99 3.37 20.07 -13.50
C ALA A 99 3.52 19.01 -14.61
N PHE A 100 2.79 17.89 -14.53
CA PHE A 100 3.12 16.70 -15.34
C PHE A 100 2.07 16.31 -16.37
N LYS A 101 0.84 16.85 -16.34
CA LYS A 101 -0.27 16.39 -17.19
C LYS A 101 0.05 16.38 -18.68
N GLY A 102 0.71 17.42 -19.18
CA GLY A 102 1.08 17.50 -20.60
C GLY A 102 2.06 16.39 -21.02
N ILE A 103 3.03 16.08 -20.16
CA ILE A 103 4.02 15.02 -20.40
C ILE A 103 3.34 13.64 -20.27
N PHE A 104 2.46 13.48 -19.28
CA PHE A 104 1.73 12.24 -19.03
C PHE A 104 0.80 11.87 -20.18
N ASN A 105 0.03 12.81 -20.70
CA ASN A 105 -0.84 12.55 -21.86
C ASN A 105 -0.03 12.08 -23.07
N LYS A 106 1.10 12.75 -23.36
CA LYS A 106 1.99 12.34 -24.44
C LYS A 106 2.61 10.96 -24.20
N MET A 107 2.98 10.64 -22.96
CA MET A 107 3.47 9.32 -22.59
C MET A 107 2.44 8.22 -22.92
N LEU A 108 1.16 8.46 -22.62
CA LEU A 108 0.06 7.54 -22.95
C LEU A 108 -0.18 7.44 -24.46
N GLU A 109 -0.19 8.57 -25.17
CA GLU A 109 -0.37 8.62 -26.64
C GLU A 109 0.70 7.83 -27.40
N GLU A 110 1.95 7.90 -26.92
CA GLU A 110 3.10 7.23 -27.54
C GLU A 110 3.31 5.79 -27.02
N ASN A 111 2.48 5.32 -26.09
CA ASN A 111 2.57 4.00 -25.47
C ASN A 111 3.98 3.67 -24.90
N ILE A 112 4.58 4.65 -24.21
CA ILE A 112 5.88 4.51 -23.53
C ILE A 112 5.73 4.62 -22.02
N ASN A 113 6.70 4.13 -21.26
CA ASN A 113 6.65 4.17 -19.80
C ASN A 113 7.42 5.36 -19.18
N ALA A 114 7.18 5.60 -17.90
CA ALA A 114 7.78 6.72 -17.16
C ALA A 114 9.32 6.70 -17.17
N HIS A 115 9.94 5.50 -17.15
CA HIS A 115 11.39 5.36 -17.23
C HIS A 115 11.93 5.84 -18.58
N GLN A 116 11.29 5.45 -19.69
CA GLN A 116 11.70 5.87 -21.04
C GLN A 116 11.63 7.40 -21.19
N VAL A 117 10.55 8.02 -20.70
CA VAL A 117 10.41 9.49 -20.73
C VAL A 117 11.47 10.16 -19.84
N ALA A 118 11.66 9.67 -18.62
CA ALA A 118 12.66 10.22 -17.70
C ALA A 118 14.08 10.14 -18.29
N SER A 119 14.44 9.02 -18.90
CA SER A 119 15.73 8.81 -19.58
C SER A 119 15.94 9.77 -20.76
N LEU A 120 14.89 10.10 -21.51
CA LEU A 120 14.95 11.10 -22.57
C LEU A 120 15.24 12.50 -22.01
N TYR A 121 14.58 12.87 -20.91
CA TYR A 121 14.74 14.18 -20.28
C TYR A 121 16.12 14.34 -19.63
N SER A 122 16.62 13.30 -18.95
CA SER A 122 17.90 13.33 -18.24
C SER A 122 19.13 13.19 -19.14
N SER A 123 18.96 12.71 -20.39
CA SER A 123 20.06 12.63 -21.36
C SER A 123 20.17 13.86 -22.27
N ASN A 124 19.17 14.74 -22.28
CA ASN A 124 19.13 15.92 -23.15
C ASN A 124 19.48 17.20 -22.38
N SER A 125 20.66 17.76 -22.63
CA SER A 125 21.17 18.96 -21.94
C SER A 125 20.24 20.18 -22.03
N LYS A 126 19.45 20.31 -23.09
CA LYS A 126 18.49 21.42 -23.25
C LYS A 126 17.25 21.22 -22.36
N LEU A 127 16.77 19.97 -22.23
CA LEU A 127 15.68 19.62 -21.33
C LEU A 127 16.11 19.76 -19.86
N ILE A 128 17.31 19.28 -19.52
CA ILE A 128 17.86 19.40 -18.16
C ILE A 128 17.89 20.87 -17.72
N LYS A 129 18.45 21.76 -18.53
CA LYS A 129 18.53 23.20 -18.24
C LYS A 129 17.17 23.87 -18.07
N ASN A 130 16.12 23.34 -18.71
CA ASN A 130 14.77 23.87 -18.60
C ASN A 130 14.06 23.35 -17.33
N VAL A 131 14.26 22.08 -16.97
CA VAL A 131 13.51 21.42 -15.89
C VAL A 131 14.18 21.60 -14.54
N ALA A 132 15.50 21.40 -14.45
CA ALA A 132 16.23 21.40 -13.16
C ALA A 132 16.00 22.65 -12.29
N PRO A 133 15.91 23.89 -12.83
CA PRO A 133 15.64 25.08 -12.02
C PRO A 133 14.27 25.08 -11.34
N GLN A 134 13.28 24.35 -11.87
CA GLN A 134 11.90 24.35 -11.38
C GLN A 134 11.67 23.30 -10.28
N ILE A 135 12.57 22.32 -10.15
CA ILE A 135 12.42 21.18 -9.23
C ILE A 135 12.27 21.68 -7.79
N ASN A 136 13.16 22.54 -7.31
CA ASN A 136 13.15 22.97 -5.90
C ASN A 136 11.87 23.72 -5.54
N THR A 137 11.37 24.58 -6.43
CA THR A 137 10.11 25.30 -6.20
C THR A 137 8.93 24.34 -6.10
N PHE A 138 8.87 23.34 -6.99
CA PHE A 138 7.82 22.31 -6.92
C PHE A 138 7.90 21.52 -5.61
N ILE A 139 9.08 21.03 -5.25
CA ILE A 139 9.30 20.21 -4.04
C ILE A 139 8.94 21.01 -2.79
N ASN A 140 9.36 22.27 -2.68
CA ASN A 140 9.02 23.11 -1.54
C ASN A 140 7.51 23.32 -1.41
N ASN A 141 6.80 23.60 -2.51
CA ASN A 141 5.35 23.75 -2.49
C ASN A 141 4.65 22.46 -2.04
N LEU A 142 5.14 21.31 -2.51
CA LEU A 142 4.62 20.01 -2.11
C LEU A 142 4.90 19.70 -0.63
N TYR A 143 6.05 20.11 -0.11
CA TYR A 143 6.39 19.92 1.30
C TYR A 143 5.54 20.81 2.21
N GLU A 144 5.29 22.05 1.82
CA GLU A 144 4.35 22.92 2.53
C GLU A 144 2.95 22.33 2.54
N PHE A 145 2.49 21.75 1.43
CA PHE A 145 1.23 21.01 1.42
C PHE A 145 1.23 19.89 2.47
N TRP A 146 2.25 19.01 2.47
CA TRP A 146 2.30 17.89 3.40
C TRP A 146 2.53 18.29 4.86
N LYS A 147 3.27 19.36 5.14
CA LYS A 147 3.41 19.90 6.51
C LYS A 147 2.06 20.34 7.09
N ASN A 148 1.10 20.73 6.25
CA ASN A 148 -0.22 21.18 6.69
C ASN A 148 -1.25 20.06 6.83
N VAL A 149 -1.16 18.98 6.04
CA VAL A 149 -2.21 17.93 5.99
C VAL A 149 -1.70 16.49 6.10
N GLY A 150 -0.38 16.27 6.14
CA GLY A 150 0.24 14.94 6.15
C GLY A 150 -0.22 14.09 7.33
N ASP A 151 -0.16 14.64 8.54
CA ASP A 151 -0.67 13.99 9.74
C ASP A 151 -2.14 13.59 9.61
N ILE A 152 -2.96 14.50 9.08
CA ILE A 152 -4.40 14.28 8.89
C ILE A 152 -4.64 13.11 7.93
N GLY A 153 -3.87 13.04 6.84
CA GLY A 153 -3.89 11.93 5.90
C GLY A 153 -3.56 10.60 6.58
N CYS A 154 -2.47 10.54 7.35
CA CYS A 154 -2.09 9.36 8.12
C CYS A 154 -3.19 8.96 9.12
N TRP A 155 -3.72 9.91 9.89
CA TRP A 155 -4.74 9.65 10.92
C TRP A 155 -6.03 9.03 10.38
N HIS A 156 -6.40 9.29 9.12
CA HIS A 156 -7.55 8.63 8.50
C HIS A 156 -7.34 7.11 8.36
N LEU A 157 -6.11 6.67 8.08
CA LEU A 157 -5.74 5.24 7.96
C LEU A 157 -5.38 4.61 9.30
N GLU A 158 -4.68 5.34 10.17
CA GLU A 158 -4.37 4.84 11.52
C GLU A 158 -5.65 4.49 12.31
N ASP A 159 -6.70 5.30 12.17
CA ASP A 159 -7.98 5.12 12.87
C ASP A 159 -8.97 4.21 12.13
N SER A 160 -8.62 3.70 10.94
CA SER A 160 -9.50 2.83 10.14
C SER A 160 -9.33 1.36 10.54
N ILE A 161 -9.74 1.01 11.76
CA ILE A 161 -9.49 -0.32 12.37
C ILE A 161 -10.13 -1.47 11.58
N ASP A 162 -11.29 -1.22 10.95
CA ASP A 162 -11.99 -2.22 10.13
C ASP A 162 -11.47 -2.30 8.69
N ASN A 163 -10.47 -1.48 8.33
CA ASN A 163 -9.93 -1.36 6.98
C ASN A 163 -8.62 -2.15 6.87
N LEU A 164 -8.53 -3.04 5.89
CA LEU A 164 -7.29 -3.73 5.59
C LEU A 164 -6.38 -2.85 4.74
N ASN A 165 -5.44 -2.18 5.39
CA ASN A 165 -4.45 -1.32 4.74
C ASN A 165 -3.28 -2.15 4.22
N GLY A 166 -2.87 -1.93 2.97
CA GLY A 166 -1.59 -2.40 2.43
C GLY A 166 -0.59 -1.24 2.42
N ILE A 167 0.60 -1.42 2.97
CA ILE A 167 1.60 -0.34 3.09
C ILE A 167 2.79 -0.67 2.19
N TYR A 168 3.02 0.16 1.18
CA TYR A 168 4.13 -0.05 0.25
C TYR A 168 5.46 0.44 0.83
N GLY A 169 6.50 -0.40 0.69
CA GLY A 169 7.87 -0.03 1.01
C GLY A 169 8.90 -0.88 0.27
N GLY A 170 10.15 -0.80 0.70
CA GLY A 170 11.26 -1.51 0.07
C GLY A 170 11.87 -0.81 -1.15
N ASP A 171 11.20 0.21 -1.71
CA ASP A 171 11.72 1.08 -2.77
C ASP A 171 11.14 2.51 -2.63
N LEU A 172 11.63 3.44 -3.46
CA LEU A 172 11.21 4.84 -3.49
C LEU A 172 9.74 5.01 -3.92
N PHE A 173 9.26 4.16 -4.81
CA PHE A 173 7.88 4.11 -5.30
C PHE A 173 7.64 2.78 -6.03
N PRO A 174 6.40 2.32 -6.26
CA PRO A 174 6.12 1.15 -7.10
C PRO A 174 6.80 1.21 -8.47
N SER A 175 6.98 0.05 -9.09
CA SER A 175 7.60 -0.06 -10.41
C SER A 175 6.90 0.81 -11.46
N TYR A 176 7.63 1.19 -12.51
CA TYR A 176 7.06 1.89 -13.67
C TYR A 176 6.49 0.92 -14.71
N SER A 177 6.77 -0.38 -14.61
CA SER A 177 6.28 -1.40 -15.54
C SER A 177 4.89 -1.89 -15.16
N GLU A 178 4.55 -1.89 -13.88
CA GLU A 178 3.32 -2.48 -13.35
C GLU A 178 2.55 -1.49 -12.48
N ASN A 179 1.27 -1.78 -12.26
CA ASN A 179 0.45 -1.08 -11.28
C ASN A 179 0.25 -2.00 -10.07
N ILE A 180 0.91 -1.70 -8.95
CA ILE A 180 0.84 -2.54 -7.74
C ILE A 180 -0.61 -2.70 -7.23
N ALA A 181 -1.49 -1.73 -7.51
CA ALA A 181 -2.89 -1.81 -7.10
C ALA A 181 -3.66 -2.89 -7.88
N SER A 182 -3.22 -3.26 -9.09
CA SER A 182 -3.82 -4.34 -9.88
C SER A 182 -3.79 -5.67 -9.13
N LYS A 183 -2.64 -6.02 -8.55
CA LYS A 183 -2.44 -7.27 -7.79
C LYS A 183 -2.86 -7.16 -6.32
N CYS A 184 -2.49 -6.07 -5.63
CA CYS A 184 -2.79 -5.96 -4.19
C CYS A 184 -4.22 -5.46 -3.92
N GLY A 185 -4.80 -4.68 -4.83
CA GLY A 185 -6.10 -4.04 -4.66
C GLY A 185 -7.29 -5.00 -4.71
N ILE A 186 -7.12 -6.25 -5.12
CA ILE A 186 -8.19 -7.27 -4.98
C ILE A 186 -8.28 -7.81 -3.55
N TYR A 187 -7.28 -7.56 -2.70
CA TYR A 187 -7.22 -8.05 -1.32
C TYR A 187 -7.31 -6.91 -0.31
N THR A 188 -6.54 -5.83 -0.46
CA THR A 188 -6.58 -4.68 0.46
C THR A 188 -7.82 -3.83 0.25
N ASP A 189 -8.25 -3.09 1.27
CA ASP A 189 -9.26 -2.04 1.09
C ASP A 189 -8.61 -0.80 0.50
N THR A 190 -7.52 -0.35 1.14
CA THR A 190 -6.70 0.80 0.75
C THR A 190 -5.23 0.41 0.67
N LEU A 191 -4.56 0.84 -0.40
CA LEU A 191 -3.12 0.75 -0.57
C LEU A 191 -2.48 2.11 -0.31
N ALA A 192 -1.68 2.21 0.75
CA ALA A 192 -0.89 3.40 1.04
C ALA A 192 0.46 3.34 0.31
N LEU A 193 0.64 4.27 -0.62
CA LEU A 193 1.90 4.49 -1.32
C LEU A 193 2.60 5.71 -0.75
N PRO A 194 3.94 5.70 -0.69
CA PRO A 194 4.68 6.89 -0.29
C PRO A 194 4.56 7.98 -1.34
N ASP A 195 4.57 9.24 -0.92
CA ASP A 195 4.87 10.32 -1.82
C ASP A 195 6.30 10.15 -2.35
N PRO A 196 6.48 9.95 -3.67
CA PRO A 196 7.78 9.63 -4.22
C PRO A 196 8.76 10.81 -4.17
N PHE A 197 8.27 12.06 -4.10
CA PHE A 197 9.09 13.27 -4.02
C PHE A 197 9.56 13.55 -2.59
N VAL A 198 8.71 13.27 -1.60
CA VAL A 198 9.12 13.29 -0.18
C VAL A 198 10.13 12.19 0.06
N ARG A 199 9.84 10.94 -0.35
CA ARG A 199 10.76 9.80 -0.16
C ARG A 199 12.11 9.99 -0.84
N SER A 200 12.14 10.64 -2.00
CA SER A 200 13.37 10.91 -2.76
C SER A 200 14.06 12.24 -2.43
N LYS A 201 13.67 12.95 -1.36
CA LYS A 201 14.24 14.26 -0.94
C LYS A 201 15.76 14.35 -1.12
N TYR A 202 16.49 13.42 -0.51
CA TYR A 202 17.94 13.43 -0.49
C TYR A 202 18.56 13.16 -1.86
N VAL A 203 17.92 12.33 -2.68
CA VAL A 203 18.33 12.11 -4.06
C VAL A 203 18.16 13.41 -4.85
N LEU A 204 17.03 14.11 -4.67
CA LEU A 204 16.73 15.37 -5.36
C LEU A 204 17.60 16.55 -4.89
N GLU A 205 18.08 16.53 -3.64
CA GLU A 205 18.92 17.58 -3.06
C GLU A 205 20.42 17.39 -3.34
N ASN A 206 20.90 16.14 -3.39
CA ASN A 206 22.35 15.85 -3.39
C ASN A 206 22.88 15.25 -4.70
N SER A 207 22.02 14.97 -5.69
CA SER A 207 22.45 14.44 -6.99
C SER A 207 22.72 15.54 -8.01
N ASP A 208 23.39 15.18 -9.11
CA ASP A 208 23.54 16.06 -10.26
C ASP A 208 22.20 16.34 -10.98
N ASP A 209 22.16 17.39 -11.80
CA ASP A 209 20.93 17.83 -12.47
C ASP A 209 20.30 16.76 -13.38
N ALA A 210 21.09 15.90 -14.02
CA ALA A 210 20.54 14.84 -14.87
C ALA A 210 19.80 13.80 -14.01
N THR A 211 20.41 13.38 -12.90
CA THR A 211 19.80 12.46 -11.94
C THR A 211 18.55 13.07 -11.29
N ARG A 212 18.60 14.35 -10.90
CA ARG A 212 17.45 15.08 -10.34
C ARG A 212 16.28 15.11 -11.33
N VAL A 213 16.55 15.47 -12.59
CA VAL A 213 15.53 15.50 -13.66
C VAL A 213 14.96 14.11 -13.94
N TYR A 214 15.80 13.07 -13.94
CA TYR A 214 15.35 11.69 -14.12
C TYR A 214 14.31 11.30 -13.07
N TYR A 215 14.65 11.42 -11.79
CA TYR A 215 13.72 11.04 -10.72
C TYR A 215 12.49 11.93 -10.67
N PHE A 216 12.63 13.24 -10.89
CA PHE A 216 11.52 14.17 -10.94
C PHE A 216 10.47 13.78 -11.99
N ILE A 217 10.91 13.51 -13.23
CA ILE A 217 10.02 13.11 -14.32
C ILE A 217 9.47 11.70 -14.07
N LYS A 218 10.32 10.73 -13.69
CA LYS A 218 9.89 9.34 -13.43
C LYS A 218 8.79 9.30 -12.38
N HIS A 219 8.98 9.99 -11.26
CA HIS A 219 8.05 9.98 -10.14
C HIS A 219 6.73 10.68 -10.47
N GLY A 220 6.77 11.87 -11.09
CA GLY A 220 5.56 12.59 -11.47
C GLY A 220 4.68 11.81 -12.45
N LEU A 221 5.29 11.14 -13.43
CA LEU A 221 4.55 10.31 -14.38
C LEU A 221 4.04 9.01 -13.76
N ASN A 222 4.83 8.36 -12.89
CA ASN A 222 4.41 7.09 -12.31
C ASN A 222 3.28 7.28 -11.28
N VAL A 223 3.32 8.33 -10.46
CA VAL A 223 2.25 8.59 -9.48
C VAL A 223 0.92 8.92 -10.17
N LEU A 224 0.93 9.62 -11.33
CA LEU A 224 -0.29 9.95 -12.08
C LEU A 224 -1.08 8.72 -12.55
N LYS A 225 -0.44 7.55 -12.71
CA LYS A 225 -1.15 6.30 -13.03
C LYS A 225 -2.15 5.86 -11.95
N TYR A 226 -1.98 6.33 -10.72
CA TYR A 226 -2.81 5.99 -9.57
C TYR A 226 -3.95 6.98 -9.34
N LYS A 227 -4.02 8.08 -10.10
CA LYS A 227 -4.99 9.16 -9.89
C LYS A 227 -6.42 8.66 -9.83
N ASP A 228 -6.84 7.82 -10.78
CA ASP A 228 -8.24 7.36 -10.84
C ASP A 228 -8.63 6.47 -9.65
N LEU A 229 -7.65 5.79 -9.03
CA LEU A 229 -7.84 4.97 -7.83
C LEU A 229 -7.82 5.80 -6.54
N ALA A 230 -7.09 6.92 -6.55
CA ALA A 230 -6.90 7.78 -5.38
C ALA A 230 -7.94 8.91 -5.27
N CYS A 231 -8.45 9.37 -6.41
CA CYS A 231 -9.46 10.44 -6.51
C CYS A 231 -10.89 9.89 -6.63
N ILE A 232 -11.09 8.60 -6.37
CA ILE A 232 -12.43 8.01 -6.42
C ILE A 232 -13.29 8.50 -5.26
N ASP A 233 -14.56 8.78 -5.55
CA ASP A 233 -15.57 9.13 -4.55
C ASP A 233 -16.03 7.89 -3.76
N LEU A 234 -15.14 7.42 -2.87
CA LEU A 234 -15.40 6.41 -1.85
C LEU A 234 -14.94 6.96 -0.49
N ALA A 235 -15.52 6.46 0.59
CA ALA A 235 -15.11 6.84 1.95
C ALA A 235 -13.61 6.58 2.18
N TYR A 236 -13.11 5.48 1.64
CA TYR A 236 -11.69 5.14 1.58
C TYR A 236 -11.29 4.89 0.11
N PRO A 237 -10.40 5.71 -0.46
CA PRO A 237 -9.86 5.45 -1.79
C PRO A 237 -9.13 4.09 -1.86
N ILE A 238 -9.07 3.51 -3.06
CA ILE A 238 -8.34 2.25 -3.28
C ILE A 238 -6.85 2.45 -3.08
N VAL A 239 -6.35 3.62 -3.49
CA VAL A 239 -4.95 4.02 -3.33
C VAL A 239 -4.90 5.37 -2.62
N VAL A 240 -3.94 5.54 -1.73
CA VAL A 240 -3.68 6.82 -1.08
C VAL A 240 -2.19 7.11 -1.17
N ILE A 241 -1.85 8.34 -1.51
CA ILE A 241 -0.48 8.83 -1.43
C ILE A 241 -0.31 9.53 -0.09
N LEU A 242 0.69 9.11 0.69
CA LEU A 242 1.02 9.68 1.98
C LEU A 242 2.49 10.05 2.05
N PRO A 243 2.86 11.16 2.72
CA PRO A 243 4.26 11.50 2.89
C PRO A 243 4.92 10.58 3.92
N ASP A 244 6.23 10.43 3.77
CA ASP A 244 7.04 9.93 4.87
C ASP A 244 7.20 11.03 5.92
N MET A 245 6.36 10.98 6.97
CA MET A 245 6.35 12.01 8.03
C MET A 245 7.74 12.25 8.63
N GLN A 246 8.54 11.18 8.77
CA GLN A 246 9.91 11.24 9.30
C GLN A 246 10.90 12.03 8.42
N ILE A 247 10.57 12.28 7.15
CA ILE A 247 11.37 13.11 6.23
C ILE A 247 10.93 14.59 6.30
N LEU A 248 9.68 14.85 6.71
CA LEU A 248 9.13 16.19 6.88
C LEU A 248 9.54 16.82 8.21
N GLU A 249 9.78 16.00 9.24
CA GLU A 249 10.30 16.43 10.54
C GLU A 249 11.78 16.84 10.43
N GLU A 250 12.12 18.01 10.97
CA GLU A 250 13.38 18.70 10.65
C GLU A 250 14.64 18.11 11.30
N ASP A 251 14.58 17.23 12.31
CA ASP A 251 15.80 16.78 13.02
C ASP A 251 15.94 15.31 13.47
N ASP A 252 14.90 14.47 13.57
CA ASP A 252 15.06 13.15 14.24
C ASP A 252 14.40 11.91 13.60
N GLY A 253 13.44 12.08 12.68
CA GLY A 253 12.63 10.96 12.18
C GLY A 253 13.42 9.83 11.51
N ARG A 254 14.54 10.13 10.82
CA ARG A 254 15.38 9.10 10.18
C ARG A 254 16.45 8.51 11.10
N ASN A 255 16.78 9.19 12.20
CA ASN A 255 17.73 8.65 13.16
C ASN A 255 17.22 7.35 13.76
N ILE A 256 15.92 7.23 14.01
CA ILE A 256 15.34 6.01 14.58
C ILE A 256 15.51 4.79 13.67
N PHE A 257 15.21 4.91 12.37
CA PHE A 257 15.35 3.78 11.44
C PHE A 257 16.81 3.37 11.25
N ARG A 258 17.74 4.34 11.27
CA ARG A 258 19.17 4.05 11.23
C ARG A 258 19.64 3.34 12.49
N ILE A 259 19.16 3.75 13.67
CA ILE A 259 19.47 3.08 14.95
C ILE A 259 18.94 1.64 14.94
N LEU A 260 17.70 1.42 14.49
CA LEU A 260 17.13 0.08 14.37
C LEU A 260 17.89 -0.77 13.34
N GLY A 261 18.21 -0.18 12.18
CA GLY A 261 19.00 -0.85 11.14
C GLY A 261 20.39 -1.26 11.61
N ARG A 262 21.04 -0.48 12.50
CA ARG A 262 22.32 -0.84 13.13
C ARG A 262 22.18 -2.05 14.05
N ASN A 263 21.15 -2.08 14.89
CA ASN A 263 20.91 -3.20 15.78
C ASN A 263 20.67 -4.51 15.01
N ASP A 264 19.91 -4.45 13.92
CA ASP A 264 19.67 -5.62 13.07
C ASP A 264 20.86 -5.96 12.18
N ALA A 265 21.69 -4.99 11.82
CA ALA A 265 22.94 -5.24 11.09
C ALA A 265 23.91 -6.09 11.92
N ILE A 266 23.95 -5.91 13.24
CA ILE A 266 24.72 -6.76 14.15
C ILE A 266 24.24 -8.21 14.04
N ILE A 267 22.93 -8.45 14.16
CA ILE A 267 22.35 -9.80 14.10
C ILE A 267 22.58 -10.43 12.72
N HIS A 268 22.40 -9.64 11.66
CA HIS A 268 22.67 -10.10 10.30
C HIS A 268 24.13 -10.49 10.11
N ALA A 269 25.06 -9.66 10.60
CA ALA A 269 26.48 -9.94 10.55
C ALA A 269 26.86 -11.18 11.37
N GLN A 270 26.23 -11.40 12.53
CA GLN A 270 26.42 -12.62 13.31
C GLN A 270 26.05 -13.87 12.50
N ASN A 271 24.94 -13.83 11.77
CA ASN A 271 24.50 -14.94 10.90
C ASN A 271 25.38 -15.10 9.63
N MET A 272 25.97 -14.01 9.14
CA MET A 272 26.84 -14.02 7.96
C MET A 272 28.26 -14.55 8.27
N PHE A 273 28.83 -14.16 9.41
CA PHE A 273 30.19 -14.51 9.83
C PHE A 273 30.27 -15.62 10.87
N GLU A 274 29.12 -16.15 11.33
CA GLU A 274 28.99 -17.07 12.49
C GLU A 274 29.85 -16.64 13.69
N THR A 275 29.91 -15.33 13.93
CA THR A 275 30.72 -14.69 14.96
C THR A 275 29.81 -13.81 15.80
N ASN A 276 29.88 -13.92 17.12
CA ASN A 276 29.10 -13.08 18.01
C ASN A 276 29.72 -11.68 18.13
N PHE A 277 28.89 -10.66 17.91
CA PHE A 277 29.23 -9.26 18.13
C PHE A 277 28.39 -8.70 19.26
N SER A 278 29.04 -8.03 20.21
CA SER A 278 28.40 -7.47 21.40
C SER A 278 27.81 -6.06 21.18
N SER A 279 28.31 -5.33 20.20
CA SER A 279 27.90 -3.96 19.86
C SER A 279 28.18 -3.61 18.39
N GLU A 280 27.70 -2.45 17.93
CA GLU A 280 28.06 -1.91 16.60
C GLU A 280 29.56 -1.62 16.51
N GLU A 281 30.17 -1.12 17.59
CA GLU A 281 31.61 -0.81 17.64
C GLU A 281 32.44 -2.09 17.44
N ASP A 282 32.08 -3.18 18.11
CA ASP A 282 32.71 -4.51 17.98
C ASP A 282 32.62 -5.03 16.53
N LEU A 283 31.46 -4.87 15.89
CA LEU A 283 31.29 -5.22 14.47
C LEU A 283 32.15 -4.33 13.55
N ILE A 284 32.20 -3.02 13.78
CA ILE A 284 32.99 -2.10 12.96
C ILE A 284 34.49 -2.38 13.11
N ASP A 285 34.96 -2.67 14.32
CA ASP A 285 36.35 -3.02 14.58
C ASP A 285 36.71 -4.32 13.83
N PHE A 286 35.86 -5.35 13.93
CA PHE A 286 36.03 -6.59 13.17
C PHE A 286 36.07 -6.34 11.65
N LEU A 287 35.16 -5.52 11.12
CA LEU A 287 35.08 -5.23 9.68
C LEU A 287 36.23 -4.35 9.17
N SER A 288 36.83 -3.54 10.05
CA SER A 288 37.91 -2.63 9.71
C SER A 288 39.20 -3.35 9.35
N ASP A 289 39.36 -4.61 9.79
CA ASP A 289 40.55 -5.43 9.48
C ASP A 289 40.60 -5.89 8.02
N PHE A 290 39.47 -5.95 7.31
CA PHE A 290 39.42 -6.37 5.90
C PHE A 290 39.80 -5.23 4.96
N LYS A 291 41.05 -5.22 4.49
CA LYS A 291 41.58 -4.17 3.60
C LYS A 291 41.27 -4.42 2.12
N THR A 292 41.05 -5.67 1.73
CA THR A 292 40.73 -6.07 0.36
C THR A 292 39.36 -6.75 0.27
N ILE A 293 38.82 -6.89 -0.95
CA ILE A 293 37.53 -7.56 -1.17
C ILE A 293 37.70 -9.07 -0.94
N GLU A 294 38.87 -9.59 -1.29
CA GLU A 294 39.35 -10.95 -1.09
C GLU A 294 39.32 -11.33 0.40
N ASP A 295 39.94 -10.52 1.26
CA ASP A 295 40.00 -10.79 2.71
C ASP A 295 38.60 -10.85 3.33
N LEU A 296 37.69 -9.99 2.85
CA LEU A 296 36.30 -9.96 3.29
C LEU A 296 35.54 -11.20 2.81
N GLU A 297 35.69 -11.55 1.53
CA GLU A 297 35.04 -12.71 0.90
C GLU A 297 35.41 -14.03 1.59
N ASP A 298 36.69 -14.21 1.92
CA ASP A 298 37.20 -15.42 2.57
C ASP A 298 36.67 -15.57 4.01
N LYS A 299 36.29 -14.47 4.67
CA LYS A 299 35.78 -14.50 6.03
C LYS A 299 34.28 -14.80 6.13
N ILE A 300 33.54 -14.63 5.02
CA ILE A 300 32.10 -14.89 4.98
C ILE A 300 31.86 -16.40 5.01
N ILE A 301 31.19 -16.85 6.07
CA ILE A 301 30.87 -18.27 6.26
C ILE A 301 29.54 -18.59 5.58
N ASN A 302 28.50 -17.80 5.86
CA ASN A 302 27.18 -17.99 5.27
C ASN A 302 26.98 -17.05 4.06
N LYS A 303 27.28 -17.55 2.87
CA LYS A 303 27.16 -16.80 1.60
C LYS A 303 25.72 -16.46 1.24
N ASP A 304 24.73 -17.21 1.75
CA ASP A 304 23.31 -16.94 1.53
C ASP A 304 22.79 -15.74 2.33
N ARG A 305 23.63 -15.13 3.18
CA ARG A 305 23.33 -13.89 3.91
C ARG A 305 23.95 -12.66 3.27
N ILE A 306 24.38 -12.76 2.01
CA ILE A 306 24.92 -11.64 1.25
C ILE A 306 24.14 -11.43 -0.01
N LEU A 307 23.64 -10.21 -0.19
CA LEU A 307 22.88 -9.83 -1.37
C LEU A 307 23.03 -8.35 -1.66
N PHE A 308 23.61 -8.00 -2.81
CA PHE A 308 23.62 -6.62 -3.29
C PHE A 308 22.35 -6.31 -4.07
N ASP A 309 22.04 -7.20 -5.02
CA ASP A 309 20.89 -7.15 -5.90
C ASP A 309 20.58 -8.57 -6.41
N THR A 310 19.31 -8.98 -6.40
CA THR A 310 18.84 -10.28 -6.88
C THR A 310 19.03 -10.49 -8.38
N GLU A 311 19.10 -9.42 -9.16
CA GLU A 311 19.29 -9.51 -10.62
C GLU A 311 20.76 -9.61 -11.02
N TRP A 312 21.69 -9.39 -10.08
CA TRP A 312 23.11 -9.35 -10.38
C TRP A 312 23.73 -10.74 -10.37
N ASN A 313 24.04 -11.22 -11.57
CA ASN A 313 24.88 -12.40 -11.77
C ASN A 313 26.37 -12.05 -11.63
N GLY A 314 27.15 -13.00 -11.13
CA GLY A 314 28.61 -12.89 -11.02
C GLY A 314 29.14 -13.40 -9.68
N THR A 315 30.43 -13.20 -9.45
CA THR A 315 31.07 -13.47 -8.15
C THR A 315 30.75 -12.37 -7.14
N PHE A 316 31.01 -12.62 -5.85
CA PHE A 316 30.91 -11.60 -4.81
C PHE A 316 31.71 -10.35 -5.19
N ARG A 317 32.94 -10.53 -5.70
CA ARG A 317 33.82 -9.44 -6.14
C ARG A 317 33.22 -8.61 -7.28
N ASP A 318 32.59 -9.26 -8.26
CA ASP A 318 31.96 -8.54 -9.37
C ASP A 318 30.82 -7.66 -8.85
N ASN A 319 29.97 -8.22 -7.98
CA ASN A 319 28.83 -7.54 -7.42
C ASN A 319 29.25 -6.42 -6.45
N PHE A 320 30.27 -6.64 -5.63
CA PHE A 320 30.84 -5.63 -4.75
C PHE A 320 31.38 -4.44 -5.56
N ASN A 321 32.12 -4.71 -6.63
CA ASN A 321 32.64 -3.66 -7.52
C ASN A 321 31.54 -2.90 -8.26
N ARG A 322 30.44 -3.57 -8.64
CA ARG A 322 29.25 -2.90 -9.17
C ARG A 322 28.62 -1.99 -8.14
N TYR A 323 28.40 -2.48 -6.92
CA TYR A 323 27.84 -1.67 -5.83
C TYR A 323 28.69 -0.45 -5.51
N LYS A 324 30.02 -0.61 -5.44
CA LYS A 324 30.96 0.49 -5.19
C LYS A 324 30.82 1.64 -6.20
N LYS A 325 30.51 1.35 -7.47
CA LYS A 325 30.30 2.37 -8.51
C LYS A 325 29.02 3.19 -8.31
N THR A 326 28.09 2.72 -7.48
CA THR A 326 26.85 3.45 -7.14
C THR A 326 27.07 4.46 -6.01
N ILE A 327 28.20 4.36 -5.30
CA ILE A 327 28.53 5.23 -4.17
C ILE A 327 29.33 6.45 -4.70
N PRO A 328 28.95 7.68 -4.32
CA PRO A 328 29.73 8.87 -4.64
C PRO A 328 31.21 8.77 -4.25
N GLU A 329 32.12 9.20 -5.13
CA GLU A 329 33.57 9.05 -4.93
C GLU A 329 34.07 9.69 -3.64
N ASN A 330 33.50 10.82 -3.23
CA ASN A 330 33.84 11.53 -2.00
C ASN A 330 33.52 10.71 -0.73
N ILE A 331 32.53 9.82 -0.79
CA ILE A 331 32.18 8.93 0.33
C ILE A 331 33.17 7.76 0.40
N LEU A 332 33.74 7.33 -0.72
CA LEU A 332 34.66 6.18 -0.80
C LEU A 332 36.08 6.48 -0.28
N ILE A 333 36.45 7.75 -0.13
CA ILE A 333 37.80 8.14 0.29
C ILE A 333 38.03 7.68 1.75
N GLY A 334 38.98 6.77 1.93
CA GLY A 334 39.33 6.23 3.26
C GLY A 334 38.41 5.12 3.78
N THR A 335 37.45 4.66 2.97
CA THR A 335 36.53 3.57 3.35
C THR A 335 37.09 2.20 2.97
N THR A 336 37.07 1.26 3.92
CA THR A 336 37.43 -0.15 3.65
C THR A 336 36.26 -0.91 3.02
N PRO A 337 36.51 -2.06 2.36
CA PRO A 337 35.45 -2.97 1.92
C PRO A 337 34.48 -3.38 3.05
N GLY A 338 35.00 -3.65 4.25
CA GLY A 338 34.17 -3.96 5.42
C GLY A 338 33.20 -2.83 5.78
N ASN A 339 33.65 -1.58 5.76
CA ASN A 339 32.80 -0.42 6.04
C ASN A 339 31.71 -0.21 4.96
N ILE A 340 32.01 -0.50 3.70
CA ILE A 340 31.03 -0.45 2.61
C ILE A 340 29.94 -1.52 2.83
N LEU A 341 30.33 -2.76 3.16
CA LEU A 341 29.40 -3.84 3.47
C LEU A 341 28.54 -3.49 4.69
N HIS A 342 29.14 -2.97 5.77
CA HIS A 342 28.41 -2.50 6.95
C HIS A 342 27.34 -1.48 6.58
N SER A 343 27.72 -0.42 5.86
CA SER A 343 26.78 0.62 5.46
C SER A 343 25.62 0.07 4.64
N GLN A 344 25.90 -0.86 3.72
CA GLN A 344 24.87 -1.50 2.91
C GLN A 344 23.88 -2.29 3.77
N ILE A 345 24.37 -3.13 4.69
CA ILE A 345 23.53 -3.95 5.57
C ILE A 345 22.66 -3.05 6.44
N VAL A 346 23.26 -2.03 7.08
CA VAL A 346 22.52 -1.05 7.91
C VAL A 346 21.41 -0.39 7.11
N SER A 347 21.69 0.08 5.88
CA SER A 347 20.67 0.70 5.03
C SER A 347 19.54 -0.26 4.67
N ARG A 348 19.83 -1.51 4.30
CA ARG A 348 18.82 -2.51 3.93
C ARG A 348 17.96 -2.94 5.12
N MET A 349 18.56 -3.07 6.31
CA MET A 349 17.82 -3.34 7.54
C MET A 349 16.99 -2.15 8.01
N ALA A 350 17.49 -0.92 7.84
CA ALA A 350 16.72 0.29 8.15
C ALA A 350 15.44 0.39 7.31
N ILE A 351 15.51 0.07 6.01
CA ILE A 351 14.34 0.04 5.11
C ILE A 351 13.29 -0.99 5.58
N SER A 352 13.73 -2.17 6.04
CA SER A 352 12.82 -3.20 6.55
C SER A 352 12.13 -2.74 7.84
N ASN A 353 12.87 -2.12 8.77
CA ASN A 353 12.32 -1.54 9.99
C ASN A 353 11.34 -0.39 9.71
N GLU A 354 11.67 0.49 8.78
CA GLU A 354 10.80 1.58 8.36
C GLU A 354 9.44 1.05 7.91
N LEU A 355 9.43 0.02 7.05
CA LEU A 355 8.21 -0.57 6.55
C LEU A 355 7.39 -1.24 7.67
N LEU A 356 8.04 -1.98 8.57
CA LEU A 356 7.37 -2.61 9.72
C LEU A 356 6.72 -1.56 10.63
N LEU A 357 7.45 -0.50 10.98
CA LEU A 357 6.93 0.56 11.83
C LEU A 357 5.78 1.34 11.18
N LYS A 358 5.88 1.65 9.88
CA LYS A 358 4.79 2.29 9.14
C LYS A 358 3.57 1.39 9.03
N SER A 359 3.79 0.09 8.81
CA SER A 359 2.71 -0.90 8.78
C SER A 359 2.00 -0.98 10.13
N LYS A 360 2.75 -0.95 11.24
CA LYS A 360 2.18 -0.88 12.58
C LYS A 360 1.41 0.42 12.82
N GLN A 361 1.99 1.55 12.44
CA GLN A 361 1.38 2.88 12.60
C GLN A 361 0.03 2.93 11.87
N LEU A 362 0.02 2.56 10.59
CA LEU A 362 -1.14 2.64 9.71
C LEU A 362 -2.06 1.41 9.79
N SER A 363 -1.92 0.57 10.83
CA SER A 363 -2.70 -0.66 11.02
C SER A 363 -2.79 -1.54 9.77
N GLY A 364 -1.67 -1.68 9.05
CA GLY A 364 -1.61 -2.31 7.73
C GLY A 364 -0.62 -3.44 7.60
N VAL A 365 -0.60 -4.04 6.41
CA VAL A 365 0.26 -5.15 6.02
C VAL A 365 1.36 -4.65 5.07
N PRO A 366 2.63 -5.01 5.31
CA PRO A 366 3.74 -4.69 4.41
C PRO A 366 3.54 -5.22 2.99
N ILE A 367 3.86 -4.39 1.98
CA ILE A 367 3.91 -4.75 0.56
C ILE A 367 5.28 -4.35 0.01
N ILE A 368 5.99 -5.32 -0.57
CA ILE A 368 7.31 -5.13 -1.18
C ILE A 368 7.32 -5.81 -2.55
N GLU A 369 7.57 -5.02 -3.59
CA GLU A 369 7.73 -5.52 -4.96
C GLU A 369 9.21 -5.83 -5.28
N ALA A 370 10.12 -5.01 -4.76
CA ALA A 370 11.55 -5.13 -5.02
C ALA A 370 12.12 -6.45 -4.43
N PRO A 371 12.59 -7.41 -5.26
CA PRO A 371 12.96 -8.75 -4.77
C PRO A 371 14.14 -8.72 -3.78
N THR A 372 15.09 -7.80 -3.99
CA THR A 372 16.20 -7.57 -3.05
C THR A 372 15.70 -7.14 -1.68
N SER A 373 14.79 -6.16 -1.63
CA SER A 373 14.23 -5.67 -0.38
C SER A 373 13.37 -6.73 0.31
N TRP A 374 12.64 -7.55 -0.47
CA TRP A 374 11.90 -8.71 0.06
C TRP A 374 12.81 -9.71 0.76
N LYS A 375 13.99 -10.00 0.20
CA LYS A 375 14.94 -10.94 0.84
C LYS A 375 15.46 -10.41 2.19
N TYR A 376 15.80 -9.13 2.27
CA TYR A 376 16.20 -8.50 3.52
C TYR A 376 15.06 -8.45 4.54
N PHE A 377 13.85 -8.18 4.09
CA PHE A 377 12.66 -8.20 4.93
C PHE A 377 12.41 -9.60 5.53
N ASN A 378 12.56 -10.67 4.73
CA ASN A 378 12.45 -12.03 5.24
C ASN A 378 13.52 -12.37 6.27
N TRP A 379 14.78 -11.98 6.06
CA TRP A 379 15.81 -12.15 7.09
C TRP A 379 15.48 -11.38 8.36
N LYS A 380 14.94 -10.17 8.24
CA LYS A 380 14.48 -9.40 9.39
C LYS A 380 13.36 -10.13 10.15
N LEU A 381 12.36 -10.68 9.45
CA LEU A 381 11.30 -11.48 10.07
C LEU A 381 11.83 -12.75 10.75
N GLU A 382 12.78 -13.44 10.11
CA GLU A 382 13.49 -14.60 10.69
C GLU A 382 14.19 -14.23 12.00
N TYR A 383 14.84 -13.06 12.05
CA TYR A 383 15.52 -12.58 13.26
C TYR A 383 14.56 -12.14 14.36
N ASP A 384 13.41 -11.56 13.99
CA ASP A 384 12.39 -11.11 14.93
C ASP A 384 11.51 -12.25 15.46
N SER A 385 11.25 -13.28 14.67
CA SER A 385 10.50 -14.47 15.10
C SER A 385 11.22 -15.19 16.25
N LEU A 386 12.55 -15.23 16.19
CA LEU A 386 13.43 -15.70 17.27
C LEU A 386 13.35 -14.83 18.54
N ARG A 387 12.77 -13.62 18.45
CA ARG A 387 12.67 -12.63 19.54
C ARG A 387 11.23 -12.36 20.01
N ALA A 388 10.26 -13.11 19.49
CA ALA A 388 8.86 -13.17 19.93
C ALA A 388 8.11 -11.82 19.94
N GLU A 389 7.54 -11.44 18.81
CA GLU A 389 6.49 -10.41 18.72
C GLU A 389 5.58 -10.63 17.48
N ASN A 390 4.48 -11.37 17.65
CA ASN A 390 3.43 -11.55 16.63
C ASN A 390 2.55 -10.30 16.52
N HIS A 391 3.01 -9.28 15.80
CA HIS A 391 2.33 -7.97 15.74
C HIS A 391 1.71 -7.60 14.38
N TYR A 392 1.77 -8.48 13.37
CA TYR A 392 1.26 -8.20 12.03
C TYR A 392 0.28 -9.27 11.58
N SER A 393 -0.63 -8.94 10.65
CA SER A 393 -1.45 -9.94 9.96
C SER A 393 -0.54 -10.80 9.07
N VAL A 394 -0.03 -11.90 9.64
CA VAL A 394 0.83 -12.85 8.95
C VAL A 394 0.09 -13.42 7.73
N GLU A 395 -1.19 -13.76 7.88
CA GLU A 395 -2.05 -14.19 6.77
C GLU A 395 -2.08 -13.16 5.64
N GLY A 396 -2.33 -11.88 5.94
CA GLY A 396 -2.34 -10.83 4.93
C GLY A 396 -1.01 -10.71 4.19
N LEU A 397 0.12 -10.88 4.89
CA LEU A 397 1.44 -10.83 4.28
C LEU A 397 1.66 -12.00 3.31
N HIS A 398 1.27 -13.22 3.70
CA HIS A 398 1.35 -14.40 2.84
C HIS A 398 0.45 -14.27 1.60
N ILE A 399 -0.77 -13.74 1.76
CA ILE A 399 -1.69 -13.53 0.64
C ILE A 399 -1.14 -12.49 -0.33
N LEU A 400 -0.73 -11.33 0.17
CA LEU A 400 -0.21 -10.25 -0.67
C LEU A 400 1.07 -10.65 -1.41
N LYS A 401 1.98 -11.34 -0.71
CA LYS A 401 3.19 -11.84 -1.37
C LYS A 401 2.88 -12.91 -2.41
N GLY A 402 1.98 -13.84 -2.10
CA GLY A 402 1.60 -14.88 -3.05
C GLY A 402 0.91 -14.32 -4.29
N LEU A 403 0.06 -13.29 -4.16
CA LEU A 403 -0.52 -12.57 -5.31
C LEU A 403 0.56 -11.89 -6.17
N ASP A 404 1.54 -11.27 -5.53
CA ASP A 404 2.69 -10.69 -6.22
C ASP A 404 3.50 -11.75 -6.98
N ASP A 405 3.85 -12.86 -6.36
CA ASP A 405 4.58 -13.95 -7.03
C ASP A 405 3.79 -14.55 -8.20
N LEU A 406 2.49 -14.82 -8.02
CA LEU A 406 1.63 -15.37 -9.08
C LEU A 406 1.52 -14.43 -10.28
N SER A 407 1.54 -13.12 -10.07
CA SER A 407 1.50 -12.14 -11.17
C SER A 407 2.76 -12.16 -12.05
N HIS A 408 3.88 -12.71 -11.56
CA HIS A 408 5.10 -12.88 -12.34
C HIS A 408 5.28 -14.29 -12.91
N THR A 409 4.46 -15.26 -12.48
CA THR A 409 4.58 -16.68 -12.88
C THR A 409 3.32 -17.21 -13.55
N ASP A 410 2.39 -17.75 -12.76
CA ASP A 410 1.34 -18.67 -13.20
C ASP A 410 0.05 -17.94 -13.57
N MET A 411 -0.15 -16.72 -13.06
CA MET A 411 -1.34 -15.92 -13.30
C MET A 411 -1.00 -14.44 -13.62
N PRO A 412 -0.30 -14.15 -14.74
CA PRO A 412 0.13 -12.78 -15.06
C PRO A 412 -1.00 -11.74 -15.11
N TRP A 413 -2.21 -12.16 -15.50
CA TRP A 413 -3.39 -11.30 -15.54
C TRP A 413 -3.74 -10.64 -14.19
N ILE A 414 -3.30 -11.21 -13.06
CA ILE A 414 -3.47 -10.61 -11.72
C ILE A 414 -2.68 -9.30 -11.60
N GLY A 415 -1.49 -9.24 -12.21
CA GLY A 415 -0.65 -8.04 -12.27
C GLY A 415 -1.23 -6.94 -13.15
N ASP A 416 -2.16 -7.28 -14.05
CA ASP A 416 -2.70 -6.42 -15.10
C ASP A 416 -4.21 -6.16 -14.97
N ILE A 417 -4.77 -6.28 -13.76
CA ILE A 417 -6.18 -5.94 -13.52
C ILE A 417 -6.39 -4.42 -13.73
N PRO A 418 -7.28 -4.00 -14.65
CA PRO A 418 -7.46 -2.59 -14.95
C PRO A 418 -8.05 -1.80 -13.77
N PRO A 419 -7.65 -0.52 -13.56
CA PRO A 419 -8.18 0.33 -12.49
C PRO A 419 -9.71 0.39 -12.44
N GLU A 420 -10.39 0.47 -13.59
CA GLU A 420 -11.85 0.50 -13.63
C GLU A 420 -12.49 -0.78 -13.11
N SER A 421 -11.79 -1.92 -13.22
CA SER A 421 -12.26 -3.21 -12.70
C SER A 421 -12.13 -3.26 -11.17
N LEU A 422 -11.05 -2.71 -10.61
CA LEU A 422 -10.89 -2.55 -9.16
C LEU A 422 -11.98 -1.63 -8.57
N ILE A 423 -12.29 -0.55 -9.28
CA ILE A 423 -13.37 0.38 -8.92
C ILE A 423 -14.72 -0.33 -8.94
N GLU A 424 -14.99 -1.15 -9.96
CA GLU A 424 -16.21 -1.95 -10.06
C GLU A 424 -16.32 -2.95 -8.90
N LEU A 425 -15.23 -3.64 -8.55
CA LEU A 425 -15.15 -4.56 -7.41
C LEU A 425 -15.49 -3.86 -6.09
N ARG A 426 -14.95 -2.65 -5.84
CA ARG A 426 -15.25 -1.87 -4.64
C ARG A 426 -16.72 -1.50 -4.54
N LYS A 427 -17.30 -0.97 -5.62
CA LYS A 427 -18.71 -0.54 -5.66
C LYS A 427 -19.69 -1.68 -5.43
N GLN A 428 -19.28 -2.91 -5.73
CA GLN A 428 -20.10 -4.12 -5.54
C GLN A 428 -19.88 -4.79 -4.17
N GLY A 429 -18.99 -4.27 -3.31
CA GLY A 429 -18.69 -4.87 -2.01
C GLY A 429 -18.00 -6.24 -2.12
N ALA A 430 -17.28 -6.47 -3.22
CA ALA A 430 -16.76 -7.78 -3.60
C ALA A 430 -15.60 -8.30 -2.72
N LEU A 431 -14.97 -7.42 -1.94
CA LEU A 431 -13.71 -7.71 -1.25
C LEU A 431 -13.82 -8.80 -0.19
N HIS A 432 -14.90 -8.84 0.58
CA HIS A 432 -15.03 -9.86 1.63
C HIS A 432 -15.05 -11.27 1.04
N GLU A 433 -15.85 -11.51 0.00
CA GLU A 433 -15.90 -12.80 -0.69
C GLU A 433 -14.55 -13.15 -1.34
N ILE A 434 -13.83 -12.16 -1.89
CA ILE A 434 -12.49 -12.38 -2.45
C ILE A 434 -11.49 -12.74 -1.36
N ARG A 435 -11.53 -12.09 -0.18
CA ARG A 435 -10.66 -12.43 0.95
C ARG A 435 -10.94 -13.84 1.45
N ASP A 436 -12.21 -14.21 1.63
CA ASP A 436 -12.59 -15.55 2.08
C ASP A 436 -12.11 -16.61 1.08
N MET A 437 -12.23 -16.33 -0.22
CA MET A 437 -11.71 -17.18 -1.28
C MET A 437 -10.18 -17.32 -1.22
N LEU A 438 -9.45 -16.21 -1.09
CA LEU A 438 -8.00 -16.21 -1.07
C LEU A 438 -7.45 -16.87 0.20
N GLY A 439 -8.01 -16.55 1.37
CA GLY A 439 -7.56 -17.03 2.67
C GLY A 439 -7.87 -18.50 2.96
N ASP A 440 -8.70 -19.16 2.14
CA ASP A 440 -9.05 -20.57 2.38
C ASP A 440 -7.79 -21.45 2.52
N SER A 441 -7.70 -22.10 3.68
CA SER A 441 -6.60 -22.98 4.08
C SER A 441 -5.20 -22.34 4.20
N VAL A 442 -5.06 -21.02 4.03
CA VAL A 442 -3.78 -20.31 4.16
C VAL A 442 -3.28 -20.33 5.61
N GLN A 443 -4.17 -20.04 6.56
CA GLN A 443 -3.83 -20.01 7.99
C GLN A 443 -3.23 -21.34 8.49
N ASN A 444 -3.76 -22.48 8.04
CA ASN A 444 -3.24 -23.82 8.40
C ASN A 444 -1.79 -24.02 7.94
N LEU A 445 -1.42 -23.45 6.79
CA LEU A 445 -0.06 -23.53 6.25
C LEU A 445 0.90 -22.66 7.05
N ILE A 446 0.46 -21.46 7.43
CA ILE A 446 1.22 -20.53 8.26
C ILE A 446 1.51 -21.14 9.63
N GLU A 447 0.51 -21.77 10.26
CA GLU A 447 0.68 -22.49 11.54
C GLU A 447 1.67 -23.65 11.44
N THR A 448 1.80 -24.26 10.27
CA THR A 448 2.74 -25.37 10.03
C THR A 448 4.17 -24.85 9.80
N ASN A 449 4.33 -23.81 8.97
CA ASN A 449 5.61 -23.17 8.72
C ASN A 449 5.40 -21.70 8.27
N PRO A 450 5.56 -20.72 9.18
CA PRO A 450 5.28 -19.32 8.90
C PRO A 450 6.30 -18.67 7.94
N GLU A 451 7.42 -19.33 7.65
CA GLU A 451 8.43 -18.82 6.72
C GLU A 451 8.22 -19.33 5.28
N ASN A 452 7.28 -20.27 5.07
CA ASN A 452 7.07 -20.94 3.79
C ASN A 452 6.06 -20.21 2.89
N PHE A 453 6.45 -19.08 2.34
CA PHE A 453 5.66 -18.30 1.39
C PHE A 453 5.31 -19.06 0.10
N ASN A 454 6.14 -20.04 -0.32
CA ASN A 454 5.88 -20.84 -1.51
C ASN A 454 4.65 -21.74 -1.35
N ALA A 455 4.50 -22.38 -0.18
CA ALA A 455 3.34 -23.23 0.10
C ALA A 455 2.04 -22.43 0.08
N THR A 456 2.03 -21.22 0.67
CA THR A 456 0.86 -20.34 0.63
C THR A 456 0.58 -19.84 -0.78
N ARG A 457 1.60 -19.49 -1.58
CA ARG A 457 1.44 -19.13 -3.00
C ARG A 457 0.77 -20.26 -3.79
N ASP A 458 1.23 -21.50 -3.63
CA ASP A 458 0.66 -22.66 -4.32
C ASP A 458 -0.80 -22.92 -3.90
N GLN A 459 -1.14 -22.63 -2.64
CA GLN A 459 -2.51 -22.69 -2.16
C GLN A 459 -3.39 -21.59 -2.77
N LEU A 460 -2.90 -20.34 -2.85
CA LEU A 460 -3.61 -19.25 -3.52
C LEU A 460 -3.91 -19.58 -4.98
N HIS A 461 -2.93 -20.14 -5.70
CA HIS A 461 -3.13 -20.60 -7.08
C HIS A 461 -4.32 -21.56 -7.17
N LYS A 462 -4.37 -22.57 -6.28
CA LYS A 462 -5.49 -23.53 -6.22
C LYS A 462 -6.81 -22.86 -5.88
N ASN A 463 -6.82 -21.93 -4.92
CA ASN A 463 -8.02 -21.22 -4.49
C ASN A 463 -8.64 -20.41 -5.64
N ILE A 464 -7.80 -19.68 -6.37
CA ILE A 464 -8.21 -18.87 -7.53
C ILE A 464 -8.68 -19.80 -8.67
N ASP A 465 -7.90 -20.81 -9.04
CA ASP A 465 -8.24 -21.71 -10.15
C ASP A 465 -9.53 -22.50 -9.87
N ASN A 466 -9.71 -23.00 -8.64
CA ASN A 466 -10.95 -23.64 -8.22
C ASN A 466 -12.15 -22.70 -8.34
N SER A 467 -12.00 -21.46 -7.91
CA SER A 467 -13.08 -20.46 -7.96
C SER A 467 -13.45 -20.09 -9.39
N LEU A 468 -12.46 -19.87 -10.26
CA LEU A 468 -12.68 -19.63 -11.69
C LEU A 468 -13.29 -20.87 -12.37
N SER A 469 -12.89 -22.08 -11.99
CA SER A 469 -13.45 -23.34 -12.49
C SER A 469 -14.92 -23.52 -12.08
N VAL A 470 -15.26 -23.25 -10.82
CA VAL A 470 -16.65 -23.25 -10.34
C VAL A 470 -17.48 -22.19 -11.08
N HIS A 471 -16.92 -21.01 -11.32
CA HIS A 471 -17.58 -19.97 -12.10
C HIS A 471 -17.83 -20.40 -13.55
N ARG A 472 -16.83 -20.99 -14.23
CA ARG A 472 -16.99 -21.57 -15.58
C ARG A 472 -18.10 -22.62 -15.61
N LYS A 473 -18.15 -23.52 -14.63
CA LYS A 473 -19.22 -24.53 -14.52
C LYS A 473 -20.61 -23.91 -14.38
N LYS A 474 -20.77 -22.86 -13.56
CA LYS A 474 -22.05 -22.13 -13.46
C LYS A 474 -22.48 -21.52 -14.80
N LEU A 475 -21.54 -20.96 -15.57
CA LEU A 475 -21.82 -20.46 -16.93
C LEU A 475 -22.18 -21.60 -17.90
N GLU A 476 -21.52 -22.75 -17.79
CA GLU A 476 -21.83 -23.94 -18.59
C GLU A 476 -23.20 -24.53 -18.23
N GLU A 477 -23.55 -24.62 -16.95
CA GLU A 477 -24.86 -25.06 -16.48
C GLU A 477 -25.96 -24.16 -17.03
N LEU A 478 -25.79 -22.83 -16.95
CA LEU A 478 -26.70 -21.88 -17.59
C LEU A 478 -26.86 -22.13 -19.08
N ARG A 479 -25.75 -22.40 -19.79
CA ARG A 479 -25.75 -22.73 -21.21
C ARG A 479 -26.44 -24.07 -21.48
N GLN A 480 -26.29 -25.05 -20.59
CA GLN A 480 -26.83 -26.41 -20.73
C GLN A 480 -28.29 -26.54 -20.33
N LYS A 481 -28.89 -25.56 -19.62
CA LYS A 481 -30.31 -25.56 -19.28
C LYS A 481 -31.25 -25.62 -20.52
N LYS A 482 -30.74 -25.57 -21.77
CA LYS A 482 -31.44 -25.87 -23.05
C LYS A 482 -32.87 -25.34 -23.10
N TRP A 483 -33.03 -24.03 -22.91
CA TRP A 483 -34.33 -23.38 -23.01
C TRP A 483 -34.72 -23.29 -24.49
N LYS A 484 -35.63 -24.16 -24.92
CA LYS A 484 -36.07 -24.23 -26.32
C LYS A 484 -37.29 -23.35 -26.57
N PHE A 485 -37.20 -22.45 -27.54
CA PHE A 485 -38.35 -21.79 -28.13
C PHE A 485 -38.35 -22.01 -29.64
N ALA A 486 -39.49 -22.48 -30.18
CA ALA A 486 -39.63 -22.82 -31.60
C ALA A 486 -38.49 -23.70 -32.17
N GLY A 487 -37.93 -24.60 -31.34
CA GLY A 487 -36.81 -25.48 -31.74
C GLY A 487 -35.41 -24.90 -31.58
N HIS A 488 -35.27 -23.62 -31.18
CA HIS A 488 -33.98 -22.94 -31.00
C HIS A 488 -33.62 -22.77 -29.52
N ASP A 489 -32.33 -22.87 -29.19
CA ASP A 489 -31.79 -22.76 -27.83
C ASP A 489 -31.48 -21.31 -27.45
N ILE A 490 -32.35 -20.70 -26.63
CA ILE A 490 -32.23 -19.31 -26.19
C ILE A 490 -31.12 -19.14 -25.13
N GLY A 491 -30.84 -20.19 -24.33
CA GLY A 491 -29.86 -20.11 -23.24
C GLY A 491 -28.44 -19.80 -23.75
N SER A 492 -28.10 -20.35 -24.91
CA SER A 492 -26.82 -20.12 -25.59
C SER A 492 -26.59 -18.65 -26.01
N TRP A 493 -27.66 -17.90 -26.30
CA TRP A 493 -27.58 -16.51 -26.80
C TRP A 493 -27.40 -15.49 -25.67
N ILE A 494 -27.99 -15.74 -24.49
CA ILE A 494 -27.90 -14.86 -23.32
C ILE A 494 -26.49 -14.88 -22.71
N VAL A 495 -25.87 -16.06 -22.66
CA VAL A 495 -24.49 -16.23 -22.16
C VAL A 495 -23.49 -15.44 -23.02
N MET A 496 -23.70 -15.33 -24.34
CA MET A 496 -22.81 -14.60 -25.26
C MET A 496 -22.97 -13.06 -25.26
N GLY A 497 -24.01 -12.49 -24.63
CA GLY A 497 -24.13 -11.03 -24.47
C GLY A 497 -24.59 -10.24 -25.71
N GLY A 498 -25.38 -10.86 -26.61
CA GLY A 498 -25.91 -10.18 -27.81
C GLY A 498 -27.04 -9.19 -27.48
N ILE A 499 -26.74 -7.89 -27.48
CA ILE A 499 -27.70 -6.78 -27.30
C ILE A 499 -28.81 -6.82 -28.38
N GLU A 500 -28.52 -7.30 -29.59
CA GLU A 500 -29.46 -7.37 -30.72
C GLU A 500 -30.61 -8.38 -30.51
N VAL A 501 -30.40 -9.41 -29.67
CA VAL A 501 -31.41 -10.46 -29.42
C VAL A 501 -32.41 -10.03 -28.34
N ALA A 502 -31.99 -9.17 -27.41
CA ALA A 502 -32.86 -8.58 -26.39
C ALA A 502 -34.00 -7.78 -27.01
N ALA A 503 -33.74 -7.03 -28.08
CA ALA A 503 -34.74 -6.26 -28.82
C ALA A 503 -35.76 -7.16 -29.54
N ALA A 504 -35.30 -8.27 -30.12
CA ALA A 504 -36.16 -9.24 -30.81
C ALA A 504 -37.09 -10.02 -29.86
N LEU A 505 -36.69 -10.24 -28.60
CA LEU A 505 -37.45 -11.01 -27.61
C LEU A 505 -38.32 -10.14 -26.67
N THR A 506 -38.01 -8.85 -26.52
CA THR A 506 -38.75 -7.92 -25.61
C THR A 506 -39.79 -7.05 -26.32
N GLY A 507 -39.91 -7.15 -27.65
CA GLY A 507 -41.01 -6.56 -28.41
C GLY A 507 -40.89 -5.06 -28.68
N THR A 508 -39.67 -4.52 -28.79
CA THR A 508 -39.48 -3.18 -29.38
C THR A 508 -39.66 -3.27 -30.91
N PRO A 509 -40.46 -2.37 -31.54
CA PRO A 509 -41.04 -2.60 -32.86
C PRO A 509 -40.11 -2.28 -34.05
N SER A 510 -38.80 -2.47 -33.90
CA SER A 510 -37.87 -2.40 -35.03
C SER A 510 -37.36 -3.82 -35.35
N TRP A 511 -37.70 -4.25 -36.57
CA TRP A 511 -37.27 -5.47 -37.28
C TRP A 511 -38.18 -6.71 -37.17
N GLY A 512 -39.20 -6.70 -38.05
CA GLY A 512 -40.15 -7.79 -38.27
C GLY A 512 -39.65 -8.92 -39.16
N LEU A 513 -38.77 -9.78 -38.64
CA LEU A 513 -38.42 -11.05 -39.31
C LEU A 513 -38.79 -12.32 -38.51
N GLY A 514 -39.32 -12.20 -37.29
CA GLY A 514 -39.81 -13.35 -36.50
C GLY A 514 -41.32 -13.65 -36.63
N LEU A 515 -42.13 -12.67 -37.05
CA LEU A 515 -43.59 -12.78 -37.04
C LEU A 515 -44.18 -13.63 -38.19
N PHE A 516 -43.40 -13.92 -39.24
CA PHE A 516 -43.90 -14.72 -40.37
C PHE A 516 -43.82 -16.24 -40.12
N ALA A 517 -43.04 -16.69 -39.13
CA ALA A 517 -42.99 -18.10 -38.74
C ALA A 517 -43.97 -18.44 -37.60
N ALA A 518 -44.48 -17.44 -36.87
CA ALA A 518 -45.33 -17.64 -35.69
C ALA A 518 -46.81 -17.91 -36.01
N ASN A 519 -47.27 -17.68 -37.25
CA ASN A 519 -48.68 -17.85 -37.63
C ASN A 519 -49.07 -19.26 -38.10
N GLN A 520 -48.15 -20.24 -38.10
CA GLN A 520 -48.47 -21.62 -38.51
C GLN A 520 -48.39 -22.66 -37.39
N VAL A 521 -48.10 -22.28 -36.15
CA VAL A 521 -48.04 -23.22 -35.02
C VAL A 521 -48.87 -22.67 -33.86
N LEU A 522 -50.16 -23.00 -33.88
CA LEU A 522 -51.07 -22.79 -32.77
C LEU A 522 -50.65 -23.70 -31.59
N ASP A 523 -49.95 -23.10 -30.63
CA ASP A 523 -50.17 -23.35 -29.21
C ASP A 523 -49.76 -22.07 -28.43
N ALA A 524 -50.68 -21.10 -28.41
CA ALA A 524 -50.50 -19.75 -27.90
C ALA A 524 -50.37 -19.54 -26.36
N PRO A 525 -50.30 -20.55 -25.47
CA PRO A 525 -49.94 -20.32 -24.06
C PRO A 525 -48.46 -19.97 -23.85
N LYS A 526 -47.53 -20.57 -24.63
CA LYS A 526 -46.08 -20.51 -24.36
C LYS A 526 -45.39 -19.20 -24.77
N LEU A 527 -46.00 -18.43 -25.68
CA LEU A 527 -45.46 -17.14 -26.13
C LEU A 527 -45.51 -16.05 -25.04
N LYS A 528 -46.48 -16.12 -24.12
CA LYS A 528 -46.62 -15.15 -23.02
C LYS A 528 -45.56 -15.31 -21.92
N GLU A 529 -44.93 -16.49 -21.83
CA GLU A 529 -43.93 -16.83 -20.82
C GLU A 529 -42.49 -16.48 -21.24
N ILE A 530 -42.27 -16.18 -22.52
CA ILE A 530 -40.94 -15.82 -23.06
C ILE A 530 -40.35 -14.60 -22.37
N PRO A 531 -41.10 -13.49 -22.16
CA PRO A 531 -40.53 -12.32 -21.49
C PRO A 531 -40.15 -12.59 -20.03
N SER A 532 -40.89 -13.45 -19.32
CA SER A 532 -40.56 -13.84 -17.94
C SER A 532 -39.35 -14.76 -17.88
N ILE A 533 -39.27 -15.78 -18.74
CA ILE A 533 -38.12 -16.69 -18.84
C ILE A 533 -36.86 -15.92 -19.25
N TYR A 534 -36.97 -15.03 -20.23
CA TYR A 534 -35.86 -14.15 -20.63
C TYR A 534 -35.39 -13.27 -19.48
N LYS A 535 -36.31 -12.64 -18.74
CA LYS A 535 -35.97 -11.83 -17.57
C LYS A 535 -35.26 -12.65 -16.50
N GLU A 536 -35.72 -13.87 -16.23
CA GLU A 536 -35.14 -14.75 -15.23
C GLU A 536 -33.73 -15.21 -15.61
N ILE A 537 -33.52 -15.69 -16.84
CA ILE A 537 -32.19 -16.12 -17.31
C ILE A 537 -31.24 -14.92 -17.44
N SER A 538 -31.73 -13.78 -17.92
CA SER A 538 -30.94 -12.56 -17.98
C SER A 538 -30.55 -12.06 -16.58
N ALA A 539 -31.43 -12.21 -15.59
CA ALA A 539 -31.12 -11.88 -14.21
C ALA A 539 -30.11 -12.87 -13.60
N GLU A 540 -30.27 -14.17 -13.82
CA GLU A 540 -29.36 -15.22 -13.33
C GLU A 540 -27.97 -15.09 -13.96
N SER A 541 -27.91 -14.86 -15.28
CA SER A 541 -26.64 -14.61 -15.99
C SER A 541 -25.99 -13.30 -15.55
N ALA A 542 -26.77 -12.23 -15.35
CA ALA A 542 -26.24 -10.97 -14.83
C ALA A 542 -25.71 -11.12 -13.41
N ALA A 543 -26.41 -11.87 -12.54
CA ALA A 543 -25.97 -12.16 -11.18
C ALA A 543 -24.65 -12.95 -11.16
N ILE A 544 -24.53 -13.98 -12.01
CA ILE A 544 -23.28 -14.74 -12.12
C ILE A 544 -22.15 -13.85 -12.65
N LYS A 545 -22.35 -13.10 -13.74
CA LYS A 545 -21.32 -12.23 -14.32
C LYS A 545 -20.90 -11.06 -13.41
N LYS A 546 -21.81 -10.59 -12.55
CA LYS A 546 -21.55 -9.55 -11.55
C LYS A 546 -21.12 -10.11 -10.19
N SER A 547 -20.94 -11.42 -10.04
CA SER A 547 -20.35 -11.94 -8.81
C SER A 547 -18.89 -11.48 -8.70
N PRO A 548 -18.30 -11.41 -7.49
CA PRO A 548 -16.89 -11.09 -7.30
C PRO A 548 -15.96 -11.93 -8.18
N VAL A 549 -16.20 -13.26 -8.21
CA VAL A 549 -15.49 -14.19 -9.11
C VAL A 549 -15.75 -13.89 -10.58
N GLY A 550 -16.97 -13.47 -10.95
CA GLY A 550 -17.31 -13.09 -12.32
C GLY A 550 -16.59 -11.83 -12.80
N LEU A 551 -16.37 -10.87 -11.92
CA LEU A 551 -15.56 -9.67 -12.20
C LEU A 551 -14.09 -10.03 -12.40
N LEU A 552 -13.51 -10.88 -11.54
CA LEU A 552 -12.15 -11.39 -11.71
C LEU A 552 -12.02 -12.24 -13.00
N PHE A 553 -13.02 -13.07 -13.30
CA PHE A 553 -13.08 -13.87 -14.53
C PHE A 553 -13.16 -12.99 -15.79
N LYS A 554 -13.86 -11.86 -15.74
CA LYS A 554 -13.88 -10.88 -16.84
C LYS A 554 -12.52 -10.22 -17.02
N ALA A 555 -11.83 -9.89 -15.93
CA ALA A 555 -10.47 -9.33 -15.99
C ALA A 555 -9.46 -10.33 -16.58
N SER A 556 -9.51 -11.59 -16.17
CA SER A 556 -8.59 -12.62 -16.70
C SER A 556 -8.76 -12.89 -18.20
N ASN A 557 -9.97 -12.72 -18.75
CA ASN A 557 -10.23 -12.90 -20.18
C ASN A 557 -9.98 -11.64 -21.04
N LYS A 558 -9.82 -10.45 -20.44
CA LYS A 558 -9.45 -9.23 -21.20
C LYS A 558 -7.96 -9.23 -21.60
N ASN A 559 -7.14 -10.00 -20.88
CA ASN A 559 -5.69 -10.06 -21.01
C ASN A 559 -5.21 -11.35 -21.72
N LEU A 560 -6.14 -12.13 -22.29
CA LEU A 560 -5.91 -13.25 -23.24
C LEU A 560 -6.36 -12.82 -24.63
#